data_AF-A0A8H6X483-F1
#
_entry.id   AF-A0A8H6X483-F1
#
_cell.length_a   1.000
_cell.length_b   1.000
_cell.length_c   1.000
_cell.angle_alpha   90.00
_cell.angle_beta   90.00
_cell.angle_gamma   90.00
#
_symmetry.space_group_name_H-M   'P 1'
#
loop_
_entity.id
_entity.type
_entity.pdbx_description
1 polymer ?
#
loop_
_entity_poly.entity_id
_entity_poly.type
_entity_poly.pdbx_seq_one_letter_code
_entity_poly.pdbx_strand_id
1 'polypeptide(L)'
;MAEKNSEIQVLMSRLRTTRRSAPAVHQQAFPNGQPQLRPQFVSQSTVDQRSLERVIRTSSDRFPIVPLQPPPSAFSSSEAPSAESLPRSVETYDIHDPSSRSKLIELIADVVNKMRPVAVEVSNKAKGRHRKRTETLAAQVRDQQAKMSREDDCAYKTGLRALWDRVTETTHAHDFQHYTTAAEDLVEACNNGRGGPAEDDFTLDFTPGFMKSPWNKKIIKKLRTQFLQLREEGGGWKLPPVTDAYIEGELYGQLKRSHVEWSRWQPKFSMDLGREENEAEIRARAEASQAQRQVQSDRRTLKSRKLDRRQKTVVKMISIRTVSGEPDLEFWRFLQRVLKYLGVRGMSSEEGDTQNVGGYIQSVYKVKLCVWRSTTITDYLRIVDERHAKMRTRRGNEGHRRVHINEPGRSLPPTGMPLKMFDEGWLAMQCQRNPDWEEELEISGEAFELMVAATSSLTA
;
A
#
# COMPACT_ATOMS: atom_id res chain seq x y z
N MET A 1 -33.38 4.01 20.58
CA MET A 1 -31.97 4.40 20.85
C MET A 1 -31.27 3.49 21.87
N ALA A 2 -31.91 3.10 22.97
CA ALA A 2 -31.30 2.26 24.01
C ALA A 2 -30.77 0.90 23.49
N GLU A 3 -31.53 0.21 22.63
CA GLU A 3 -31.14 -1.10 22.07
C GLU A 3 -29.88 -1.03 21.19
N LYS A 4 -29.79 -0.02 20.32
CA LYS A 4 -28.60 0.23 19.47
C LYS A 4 -27.36 0.70 20.27
N ASN A 5 -27.54 1.32 21.44
CA ASN A 5 -26.41 1.67 22.32
C ASN A 5 -25.80 0.41 22.97
N SER A 6 -26.63 -0.60 23.25
CA SER A 6 -26.18 -1.90 23.75
C SER A 6 -25.28 -2.62 22.74
N GLU A 7 -25.57 -2.56 21.44
CA GLU A 7 -24.76 -3.22 20.40
C GLU A 7 -23.34 -2.66 20.28
N ILE A 8 -23.15 -1.33 20.38
CA ILE A 8 -21.81 -0.73 20.38
C ILE A 8 -21.05 -1.15 21.64
N GLN A 9 -21.72 -1.18 22.79
CA GLN A 9 -21.09 -1.68 24.02
C GLN A 9 -20.70 -3.16 23.91
N VAL A 10 -21.53 -3.99 23.28
CA VAL A 10 -21.23 -5.40 23.00
C VAL A 10 -20.09 -5.53 22.00
N LEU A 11 -20.05 -4.74 20.92
CA LEU A 11 -18.98 -4.75 19.93
C LEU A 11 -17.64 -4.35 20.56
N MET A 12 -17.64 -3.26 21.35
CA MET A 12 -16.46 -2.78 22.08
C MET A 12 -16.05 -3.77 23.18
N SER A 13 -16.99 -4.47 23.80
CA SER A 13 -16.70 -5.55 24.76
C SER A 13 -16.13 -6.79 24.09
N ARG A 14 -16.61 -7.17 22.91
CA ARG A 14 -16.11 -8.30 22.11
C ARG A 14 -14.69 -8.05 21.59
N LEU A 15 -14.38 -6.82 21.17
CA LEU A 15 -13.01 -6.42 20.81
C LEU A 15 -12.02 -6.60 21.98
N ARG A 16 -12.49 -6.52 23.24
CA ARG A 16 -11.69 -6.84 24.43
C ARG A 16 -11.51 -8.35 24.65
N THR A 17 -12.52 -9.17 24.33
CA THR A 17 -12.51 -10.61 24.64
C THR A 17 -11.72 -11.45 23.64
N THR A 18 -11.56 -10.99 22.39
CA THR A 18 -10.84 -11.74 21.33
C THR A 18 -9.33 -11.91 21.55
N ARG A 19 -8.77 -11.64 22.75
CA ARG A 19 -7.34 -11.85 23.01
C ARG A 19 -6.95 -12.47 24.37
N ARG A 20 -7.90 -12.91 25.18
CA ARG A 20 -7.60 -13.78 26.33
C ARG A 20 -8.64 -14.88 26.40
N SER A 21 -8.16 -16.13 26.34
CA SER A 21 -8.92 -17.38 26.48
C SER A 21 -9.63 -17.84 25.20
N ALA A 22 -9.10 -18.90 24.58
CA ALA A 22 -9.91 -19.77 23.75
C ALA A 22 -11.06 -20.33 24.61
N PRO A 23 -12.31 -20.30 24.17
CA PRO A 23 -13.40 -20.88 24.94
C PRO A 23 -13.20 -22.40 25.02
N ALA A 24 -13.17 -22.92 26.24
CA ALA A 24 -13.26 -24.35 26.49
C ALA A 24 -14.63 -24.83 25.98
N VAL A 25 -14.60 -25.67 24.96
CA VAL A 25 -15.77 -26.37 24.42
C VAL A 25 -16.33 -27.24 25.55
N HIS A 26 -17.55 -26.94 25.98
CA HIS A 26 -18.36 -27.81 26.82
C HIS A 26 -18.67 -29.08 26.03
N GLN A 27 -17.99 -30.18 26.37
CA GLN A 27 -18.35 -31.51 25.90
C GLN A 27 -19.45 -32.06 26.80
N GLN A 28 -20.59 -32.36 26.19
CA GLN A 28 -21.66 -33.16 26.79
C GLN A 28 -21.13 -34.54 27.18
N ALA A 29 -21.56 -35.00 28.36
CA ALA A 29 -21.19 -36.27 28.95
C ALA A 29 -21.74 -37.46 28.12
N PHE A 30 -20.85 -38.41 27.83
CA PHE A 30 -21.20 -39.79 27.52
C PHE A 30 -20.59 -40.71 28.60
N PRO A 31 -21.26 -41.82 28.98
CA PRO A 31 -20.87 -42.60 30.15
C PRO A 31 -19.78 -43.64 29.84
N ASN A 32 -18.91 -43.82 30.83
CA ASN A 32 -18.06 -44.98 31.15
C ASN A 32 -17.34 -45.73 30.02
N GLY A 33 -16.04 -45.43 29.88
CA GLY A 33 -15.02 -46.29 29.29
C GLY A 33 -13.68 -46.08 29.99
N GLN A 34 -12.97 -47.17 30.28
CA GLN A 34 -11.77 -47.28 31.13
C GLN A 34 -10.60 -46.31 30.82
N PRO A 35 -9.75 -46.00 31.82
CA PRO A 35 -8.68 -45.01 31.67
C PRO A 35 -7.51 -45.56 30.83
N GLN A 36 -7.37 -45.06 29.59
CA GLN A 36 -6.08 -45.10 28.90
C GLN A 36 -5.21 -43.93 29.38
N LEU A 37 -3.99 -44.26 29.78
CA LEU A 37 -2.94 -43.31 30.17
C LEU A 37 -2.72 -42.29 29.05
N ARG A 38 -3.10 -41.03 29.30
CA ARG A 38 -2.83 -39.91 28.39
C ARG A 38 -1.31 -39.69 28.28
N PRO A 39 -0.76 -39.50 27.07
CA PRO A 39 0.59 -39.00 26.90
C PRO A 39 0.69 -37.63 27.57
N GLN A 40 1.72 -37.45 28.41
CA GLN A 40 2.00 -36.16 29.03
C GLN A 40 2.19 -35.09 27.95
N PHE A 41 1.49 -33.96 28.12
CA PHE A 41 1.65 -32.78 27.29
C PHE A 41 3.08 -32.27 27.42
N VAL A 42 3.87 -32.42 26.35
CA VAL A 42 5.18 -31.79 26.23
C VAL A 42 4.96 -30.27 26.13
N SER A 43 5.60 -29.49 27.00
CA SER A 43 5.45 -28.03 27.02
C SER A 43 5.85 -27.40 25.67
N GLN A 44 5.19 -26.30 25.26
CA GLN A 44 5.56 -25.59 24.03
C GLN A 44 7.05 -25.19 24.00
N SER A 45 7.65 -24.88 25.16
CA SER A 45 9.08 -24.57 25.27
C SER A 45 9.99 -25.74 24.89
N THR A 46 9.62 -26.98 25.21
CA THR A 46 10.40 -28.17 24.82
C THR A 46 10.18 -28.56 23.36
N VAL A 47 9.02 -28.24 22.78
CA VAL A 47 8.76 -28.40 21.34
C VAL A 47 9.62 -27.42 20.52
N ASP A 48 9.73 -26.17 20.95
CA ASP A 48 10.54 -25.15 20.26
C ASP A 48 12.05 -25.43 20.38
N GLN A 49 12.54 -25.87 21.55
CA GLN A 49 13.94 -26.30 21.71
C GLN A 49 14.30 -27.51 20.84
N ARG A 50 13.46 -28.56 20.82
CA ARG A 50 13.70 -29.73 19.95
C ARG A 50 13.63 -29.38 18.47
N SER A 51 12.79 -28.41 18.08
CA SER A 51 12.76 -27.90 16.72
C SER A 51 14.04 -27.12 16.40
N LEU A 52 14.60 -26.36 17.35
CA LEU A 52 15.83 -25.62 17.16
C LEU A 52 17.03 -26.57 17.01
N GLU A 53 17.14 -27.56 17.88
CA GLU A 53 18.20 -28.59 17.82
C GLU A 53 18.15 -29.39 16.50
N ARG A 54 16.95 -29.74 16.02
CA ARG A 54 16.79 -30.45 14.75
C ARG A 54 17.21 -29.59 13.55
N VAL A 55 16.98 -28.28 13.60
CA VAL A 55 17.42 -27.34 12.56
C VAL A 55 18.93 -27.12 12.63
N ILE A 56 19.52 -27.01 13.82
CA ILE A 56 20.98 -26.88 14.02
C ILE A 56 21.71 -28.13 13.50
N ARG A 57 21.19 -29.34 13.76
CA ARG A 57 21.80 -30.59 13.29
C ARG A 57 21.71 -30.81 11.77
N THR A 58 20.80 -30.13 11.07
CA THR A 58 20.58 -30.29 9.63
C THR A 58 21.15 -29.13 8.79
N SER A 59 21.78 -28.12 9.41
CA SER A 59 22.20 -26.90 8.72
C SER A 59 23.69 -26.78 8.40
N SER A 60 24.40 -27.91 8.22
CA SER A 60 25.84 -27.91 7.90
C SER A 60 26.20 -27.40 6.49
N ASP A 61 25.23 -26.89 5.72
CA ASP A 61 25.49 -26.16 4.47
C ASP A 61 26.30 -24.88 4.80
N ARG A 62 27.63 -24.97 4.67
CA ARG A 62 28.58 -23.86 4.81
C ARG A 62 28.73 -23.13 3.47
N PHE A 63 28.66 -21.81 3.50
CA PHE A 63 28.99 -20.98 2.34
C PHE A 63 30.49 -20.63 2.39
N PRO A 64 31.30 -20.93 1.37
CA PRO A 64 32.68 -20.47 1.32
C PRO A 64 32.70 -18.95 1.10
N ILE A 65 33.54 -18.23 1.83
CA ILE A 65 33.79 -16.79 1.60
C ILE A 65 35.09 -16.70 0.78
N VAL A 66 35.00 -16.17 -0.45
CA VAL A 66 36.16 -15.98 -1.33
C VAL A 66 36.59 -14.50 -1.28
N PRO A 67 37.86 -14.18 -0.95
CA PRO A 67 38.39 -12.82 -1.04
C PRO A 67 38.51 -12.34 -2.50
N LEU A 68 38.15 -11.07 -2.74
CA LEU A 68 38.13 -10.42 -4.05
C LEU A 68 39.55 -10.25 -4.64
N GLN A 69 39.72 -10.64 -5.92
CA GLN A 69 40.80 -10.14 -6.78
C GLN A 69 40.27 -9.02 -7.70
N PRO A 70 41.09 -8.01 -8.05
CA PRO A 70 40.68 -6.93 -8.95
C PRO A 70 40.58 -7.39 -10.42
N PRO A 71 39.63 -6.85 -11.20
CA PRO A 71 39.44 -7.21 -12.61
C PRO A 71 40.43 -6.50 -13.54
N PRO A 72 40.83 -7.13 -14.67
CA PRO A 72 41.59 -6.47 -15.73
C PRO A 72 40.69 -5.62 -16.64
N SER A 73 41.30 -4.55 -17.17
CA SER A 73 40.69 -3.51 -17.99
C SER A 73 40.38 -3.92 -19.44
N ALA A 74 39.25 -3.36 -19.92
CA ALA A 74 38.94 -2.85 -21.26
C ALA A 74 39.11 -3.74 -22.51
N PHE A 75 38.01 -3.91 -23.25
CA PHE A 75 38.02 -3.97 -24.71
C PHE A 75 36.79 -3.30 -25.34
N SER A 76 37.00 -2.90 -26.59
CA SER A 76 36.37 -1.84 -27.37
C SER A 76 35.16 -2.27 -28.21
N SER A 77 34.23 -1.32 -28.39
CA SER A 77 33.42 -0.95 -29.58
C SER A 77 32.93 -1.98 -30.61
N SER A 78 31.62 -1.96 -30.91
CA SER A 78 31.01 -2.21 -32.24
C SER A 78 29.53 -1.77 -32.17
N GLU A 79 29.13 -0.67 -32.84
CA GLU A 79 28.65 -0.55 -34.22
C GLU A 79 27.12 -0.80 -34.33
N ALA A 80 26.37 0.24 -34.71
CA ALA A 80 24.91 0.28 -34.78
C ALA A 80 24.43 0.22 -36.23
N PRO A 81 23.29 -0.43 -36.53
CA PRO A 81 22.64 -0.28 -37.84
C PRO A 81 21.35 0.56 -37.78
N SER A 82 21.13 1.20 -38.92
CA SER A 82 20.16 2.23 -39.30
C SER A 82 18.68 1.83 -39.23
N ALA A 83 17.83 2.82 -38.98
CA ALA A 83 16.37 2.72 -38.95
C ALA A 83 15.75 3.00 -40.33
N GLU A 84 14.86 2.11 -40.77
CA GLU A 84 13.93 2.27 -41.89
C GLU A 84 12.69 3.09 -41.51
N SER A 85 12.12 3.73 -42.52
CA SER A 85 11.10 4.78 -42.47
C SER A 85 9.67 4.26 -42.69
N LEU A 86 8.69 4.98 -42.13
CA LEU A 86 7.27 4.89 -42.49
C LEU A 86 6.69 6.30 -42.71
N PRO A 87 5.77 6.51 -43.67
CA PRO A 87 5.27 7.82 -44.03
C PRO A 87 4.04 8.23 -43.20
N ARG A 88 4.03 9.49 -42.74
CA ARG A 88 2.82 10.22 -42.32
C ARG A 88 2.87 11.59 -42.96
N SER A 89 1.94 11.86 -43.86
CA SER A 89 1.76 13.13 -44.56
C SER A 89 1.38 14.22 -43.57
N VAL A 90 2.38 14.96 -43.11
CA VAL A 90 2.25 16.31 -42.55
C VAL A 90 2.55 17.25 -43.71
N GLU A 91 1.74 18.28 -43.92
CA GLU A 91 2.05 19.35 -44.88
C GLU A 91 3.40 19.97 -44.49
N THR A 92 4.45 19.57 -45.21
CA THR A 92 5.80 20.10 -45.03
C THR A 92 5.85 21.46 -45.69
N TYR A 93 6.02 22.51 -44.88
CA TYR A 93 6.40 23.83 -45.38
C TYR A 93 7.84 23.75 -45.89
N ASP A 94 8.05 24.00 -47.19
CA ASP A 94 9.39 24.05 -47.77
C ASP A 94 10.10 25.33 -47.32
N ILE A 95 11.15 25.18 -46.53
CA ILE A 95 11.94 26.28 -45.95
C ILE A 95 12.70 27.05 -47.05
N HIS A 96 12.88 26.46 -48.23
CA HIS A 96 13.59 27.06 -49.35
C HIS A 96 12.67 27.87 -50.28
N ASP A 97 11.34 27.76 -50.15
CA ASP A 97 10.39 28.62 -50.86
C ASP A 97 10.21 29.97 -50.12
N PRO A 98 10.53 31.11 -50.75
CA PRO A 98 10.38 32.43 -50.13
C PRO A 98 8.93 32.77 -49.73
N SER A 99 7.93 32.15 -50.37
CA SER A 99 6.51 32.36 -50.03
C SER A 99 6.13 31.62 -48.75
N SER A 100 6.58 30.36 -48.61
CA SER A 100 6.40 29.54 -47.41
C SER A 100 7.17 30.10 -46.21
N ARG A 101 8.36 30.66 -46.43
CA ARG A 101 9.15 31.33 -45.38
C ARG A 101 8.46 32.57 -44.82
N SER A 102 7.83 33.39 -45.68
CA SER A 102 7.08 34.57 -45.23
C SER A 102 5.89 34.18 -44.33
N LYS A 103 5.14 33.14 -44.71
CA LYS A 103 4.03 32.62 -43.90
C LYS A 103 4.49 32.04 -42.56
N LEU A 104 5.63 31.34 -42.54
CA LEU A 104 6.22 30.82 -41.30
C LEU A 104 6.64 31.94 -40.36
N ILE A 105 7.26 33.00 -40.88
CA ILE A 105 7.66 34.18 -40.10
C ILE A 105 6.43 34.88 -39.51
N GLU A 106 5.36 35.03 -40.28
CA GLU A 106 4.10 35.65 -39.84
C GLU A 106 3.43 34.82 -38.73
N LEU A 107 3.42 33.50 -38.87
CA LEU A 107 2.87 32.57 -37.88
C LEU A 107 3.66 32.58 -36.57
N ILE A 108 5.00 32.62 -36.66
CA ILE A 108 5.89 32.74 -35.49
C ILE A 108 5.68 34.10 -34.81
N ALA A 109 5.55 35.19 -35.58
CA ALA A 109 5.33 36.53 -35.04
C ALA A 109 3.97 36.64 -34.31
N ASP A 110 2.92 36.03 -34.83
CA ASP A 110 1.59 36.02 -34.20
C ASP A 110 1.59 35.20 -32.88
N VAL A 111 2.30 34.06 -32.86
CA VAL A 111 2.47 33.25 -31.65
C VAL A 111 3.29 33.99 -30.58
N VAL A 112 4.37 34.68 -30.96
CA VAL A 112 5.19 35.48 -30.03
C VAL A 112 4.42 36.70 -29.49
N ASN A 113 3.60 37.36 -30.32
CA ASN A 113 2.75 38.46 -29.88
C ASN A 113 1.63 38.01 -28.94
N LYS A 114 1.04 36.84 -29.18
CA LYS A 114 0.05 36.23 -28.26
C LYS A 114 0.66 35.74 -26.94
N MET A 115 1.96 35.48 -26.92
CA MET A 115 2.69 35.09 -25.70
C MET A 115 3.32 36.27 -24.94
N ARG A 116 3.11 37.53 -25.35
CA ARG A 116 3.59 38.66 -24.56
C ARG A 116 2.88 38.68 -23.20
N PRO A 117 3.61 38.51 -22.08
CA PRO A 117 3.00 38.56 -20.77
C PRO A 117 2.47 39.97 -20.51
N VAL A 118 1.19 40.07 -20.14
CA VAL A 118 0.62 41.28 -19.57
C VAL A 118 1.48 41.65 -18.37
N ALA A 119 2.13 42.81 -18.43
CA ALA A 119 2.95 43.33 -17.35
C ALA A 119 2.05 43.66 -16.15
N VAL A 120 1.85 42.68 -15.28
CA VAL A 120 1.32 42.91 -13.93
C VAL A 120 2.47 43.48 -13.12
N GLU A 121 2.41 44.78 -12.80
CA GLU A 121 3.32 45.40 -11.83
C GLU A 121 3.11 44.76 -10.45
N VAL A 122 3.89 43.72 -10.15
CA VAL A 122 3.94 43.13 -8.82
C VAL A 122 4.88 43.97 -7.97
N SER A 123 4.27 44.82 -7.14
CA SER A 123 4.93 45.58 -6.08
C SER A 123 5.65 44.64 -5.11
N ASN A 124 6.98 44.58 -5.21
CA ASN A 124 7.86 43.89 -4.27
C ASN A 124 7.98 44.68 -2.95
N LYS A 125 6.95 44.62 -2.12
CA LYS A 125 7.05 44.87 -0.67
C LYS A 125 6.80 43.56 0.07
N ALA A 126 7.83 42.71 0.09
CA ALA A 126 7.88 41.51 0.93
C ALA A 126 7.98 41.91 2.41
N LYS A 127 6.85 42.33 2.99
CA LYS A 127 6.67 42.29 4.44
C LYS A 127 6.66 40.81 4.83
N GLY A 128 7.67 40.38 5.58
CA GLY A 128 7.71 39.11 6.28
C GLY A 128 6.52 38.99 7.23
N ARG A 129 5.35 38.66 6.70
CA ARG A 129 4.24 38.16 7.49
C ARG A 129 4.70 36.81 7.99
N HIS A 130 5.07 36.77 9.27
CA HIS A 130 5.04 35.59 10.10
C HIS A 130 3.67 34.93 9.88
N ARG A 131 3.59 34.05 8.88
CA ARG A 131 2.42 33.25 8.60
C ARG A 131 2.42 32.26 9.75
N LYS A 132 1.77 32.63 10.86
CA LYS A 132 1.42 31.70 11.93
C LYS A 132 0.81 30.53 11.21
N ARG A 133 1.60 29.46 11.09
CA ARG A 133 1.31 28.29 10.27
C ARG A 133 0.06 27.72 10.93
N THR A 134 -1.11 28.04 10.39
CA THR A 134 -2.36 27.48 10.86
C THR A 134 -2.19 25.99 10.72
N GLU A 135 -1.98 25.34 11.86
CA GLU A 135 -1.70 23.93 11.90
C GLU A 135 -2.90 23.24 11.29
N THR A 136 -2.70 22.63 10.13
CA THR A 136 -3.79 21.97 9.42
C THR A 136 -4.34 20.87 10.32
N LEU A 137 -5.65 20.61 10.27
CA LEU A 137 -6.29 19.49 10.97
C LEU A 137 -5.51 18.17 10.80
N ALA A 138 -4.97 17.93 9.60
CA ALA A 138 -4.15 16.76 9.28
C ALA A 138 -2.79 16.70 10.02
N ALA A 139 -2.21 17.82 10.44
CA ALA A 139 -1.03 17.84 11.29
C ALA A 139 -1.41 17.48 12.74
N GLN A 140 -2.48 18.07 13.27
CA GLN A 140 -2.98 17.73 14.61
C GLN A 140 -3.37 16.26 14.75
N VAL A 141 -4.01 15.68 13.72
CA VAL A 141 -4.31 14.25 13.65
C VAL A 141 -3.02 13.42 13.70
N ARG A 142 -2.00 13.78 12.90
CA ARG A 142 -0.72 13.05 12.87
C ARG A 142 0.03 13.15 14.20
N ASP A 143 0.03 14.32 14.83
CA ASP A 143 0.66 14.55 16.12
C ASP A 143 -0.03 13.76 17.23
N GLN A 144 -1.37 13.66 17.20
CA GLN A 144 -2.11 12.82 18.12
C GLN A 144 -1.83 11.32 17.86
N GLN A 145 -1.80 10.88 16.61
CA GLN A 145 -1.46 9.50 16.24
C GLN A 145 -0.05 9.10 16.69
N ALA A 146 0.92 10.02 16.65
CA ALA A 146 2.27 9.77 17.13
C ALA A 146 2.36 9.62 18.66
N LYS A 147 1.41 10.20 19.41
CA LYS A 147 1.34 10.12 20.88
C LYS A 147 0.57 8.89 21.39
N MET A 148 -0.11 8.16 20.51
CA MET A 148 -0.99 7.06 20.87
C MET A 148 -0.40 5.70 20.47
N SER A 149 -0.77 4.66 21.22
CA SER A 149 -0.50 3.30 20.78
C SER A 149 -1.31 2.98 19.53
N ARG A 150 -0.82 2.04 18.71
CA ARG A 150 -1.54 1.57 17.52
C ARG A 150 -2.86 0.90 17.91
N GLU A 151 -2.89 0.22 19.05
CA GLU A 151 -4.09 -0.40 19.60
C GLU A 151 -5.16 0.64 19.95
N ASP A 152 -4.78 1.73 20.63
CA ASP A 152 -5.71 2.80 21.01
C ASP A 152 -6.25 3.53 19.78
N ASP A 153 -5.39 3.89 18.83
CA ASP A 153 -5.80 4.50 17.56
C ASP A 153 -6.78 3.60 16.80
N CYS A 154 -6.52 2.29 16.78
CA CYS A 154 -7.42 1.32 16.16
C CYS A 154 -8.77 1.24 16.89
N ALA A 155 -8.78 1.26 18.22
CA ALA A 155 -9.99 1.25 19.02
C ALA A 155 -10.86 2.50 18.77
N TYR A 156 -10.23 3.69 18.74
CA TYR A 156 -10.92 4.94 18.41
C TYR A 156 -11.53 4.92 17.01
N LYS A 157 -10.75 4.53 16.00
CA LYS A 157 -11.23 4.42 14.62
C LYS A 157 -12.36 3.41 14.47
N THR A 158 -12.32 2.33 15.25
CA THR A 158 -13.38 1.31 15.25
C THR A 158 -14.68 1.84 15.86
N GLY A 159 -14.60 2.53 17.01
CA GLY A 159 -15.76 3.17 17.62
C GLY A 159 -16.36 4.28 16.74
N LEU A 160 -15.53 5.12 16.12
CA LEU A 160 -15.98 6.15 15.19
C LEU A 160 -16.62 5.55 13.93
N ARG A 161 -16.07 4.45 13.41
CA ARG A 161 -16.68 3.72 12.29
C ARG A 161 -18.04 3.14 12.69
N ALA A 162 -18.14 2.48 13.84
CA ALA A 162 -19.42 1.93 14.30
C ALA A 162 -20.49 3.02 14.48
N LEU A 163 -20.11 4.19 15.01
CA LEU A 163 -21.02 5.34 15.07
C LEU A 163 -21.42 5.82 13.69
N TRP A 164 -20.45 5.99 12.79
CA TRP A 164 -20.68 6.41 11.41
C TRP A 164 -21.67 5.49 10.71
N ASP A 165 -21.38 4.18 10.71
CA ASP A 165 -22.19 3.13 10.10
C ASP A 165 -23.63 3.12 10.64
N ARG A 166 -23.79 3.32 11.95
CA ARG A 166 -25.10 3.41 12.60
C ARG A 166 -25.91 4.61 12.14
N VAL A 167 -25.25 5.75 11.96
CA VAL A 167 -25.89 7.03 11.67
C VAL A 167 -26.20 7.17 10.18
N THR A 168 -25.34 6.66 9.30
CA THR A 168 -25.57 6.66 7.86
C THR A 168 -26.38 5.45 7.38
N GLU A 169 -26.69 4.51 8.27
CA GLU A 169 -27.36 3.23 7.96
C GLU A 169 -26.61 2.41 6.89
N THR A 170 -25.28 2.53 6.86
CA THR A 170 -24.40 1.80 5.95
C THR A 170 -23.46 0.92 6.75
N THR A 171 -23.37 -0.37 6.42
CA THR A 171 -22.41 -1.29 7.05
C THR A 171 -21.08 -1.32 6.30
N HIS A 172 -21.13 -1.07 5.00
CA HIS A 172 -19.99 -1.16 4.12
C HIS A 172 -19.90 0.08 3.24
N ALA A 173 -18.68 0.38 2.81
CA ALA A 173 -18.44 1.54 1.94
C ALA A 173 -19.20 1.41 0.59
N HIS A 174 -19.52 0.19 0.13
CA HIS A 174 -20.28 -0.03 -1.09
C HIS A 174 -21.77 0.32 -0.97
N ASP A 175 -22.33 0.34 0.25
CA ASP A 175 -23.73 0.70 0.50
C ASP A 175 -24.02 2.15 0.08
N PHE A 176 -22.97 2.99 0.02
CA PHE A 176 -23.06 4.36 -0.49
C PHE A 176 -23.48 4.48 -1.96
N GLN A 177 -23.56 3.37 -2.70
CA GLN A 177 -24.12 3.35 -4.05
C GLN A 177 -25.60 3.78 -4.10
N HIS A 178 -26.36 3.51 -3.04
CA HIS A 178 -27.78 3.86 -2.93
C HIS A 178 -28.03 5.01 -1.97
N TYR A 179 -26.97 5.71 -1.56
CA TYR A 179 -27.08 6.77 -0.58
C TYR A 179 -27.77 8.00 -1.15
N THR A 180 -28.82 8.45 -0.46
CA THR A 180 -29.53 9.69 -0.80
C THR A 180 -28.84 10.86 -0.08
N THR A 181 -28.38 11.84 -0.85
CA THR A 181 -27.69 13.02 -0.29
C THR A 181 -28.70 13.98 0.33
N ALA A 182 -28.21 14.91 1.15
CA ALA A 182 -29.03 16.02 1.62
C ALA A 182 -29.62 16.80 0.42
N ALA A 183 -30.84 17.29 0.58
CA ALA A 183 -31.52 18.07 -0.44
C ALA A 183 -30.77 19.40 -0.70
N GLU A 184 -30.61 19.75 -1.97
CA GLU A 184 -29.76 20.88 -2.38
C GLU A 184 -30.25 22.22 -1.83
N ASP A 185 -31.56 22.41 -1.75
CA ASP A 185 -32.22 23.60 -1.19
C ASP A 185 -31.92 23.80 0.30
N LEU A 186 -31.91 22.72 1.09
CA LEU A 186 -31.57 22.75 2.51
C LEU A 186 -30.08 23.03 2.73
N VAL A 187 -29.23 22.42 1.90
CA VAL A 187 -27.78 22.66 1.93
C VAL A 187 -27.48 24.12 1.55
N GLU A 188 -28.11 24.64 0.50
CA GLU A 188 -27.96 26.03 0.05
C GLU A 188 -28.47 27.03 1.09
N ALA A 189 -29.62 26.77 1.71
CA ALA A 189 -30.11 27.56 2.83
C ALA A 189 -29.06 27.62 3.95
N CYS A 190 -28.50 26.47 4.33
CA CYS A 190 -27.45 26.39 5.36
C CYS A 190 -26.18 27.12 4.96
N ASN A 191 -25.79 27.07 3.67
CA ASN A 191 -24.63 27.78 3.13
C ASN A 191 -24.81 29.29 3.20
N ASN A 192 -26.04 29.77 3.02
CA ASN A 192 -26.45 31.16 3.18
C ASN A 192 -26.67 31.58 4.65
N GLY A 193 -26.28 30.73 5.60
CA GLY A 193 -26.40 30.99 7.04
C GLY A 193 -27.82 30.79 7.61
N ARG A 194 -28.74 30.22 6.83
CA ARG A 194 -30.13 29.96 7.23
C ARG A 194 -30.35 28.47 7.52
N GLY A 195 -30.85 28.14 8.70
CA GLY A 195 -31.16 26.74 9.06
C GLY A 195 -29.92 25.85 9.24
N GLY A 196 -30.09 24.56 8.98
CA GLY A 196 -29.08 23.51 9.15
C GLY A 196 -29.75 22.13 9.26
N PRO A 197 -28.95 21.05 9.37
CA PRO A 197 -29.50 19.73 9.61
C PRO A 197 -30.32 19.73 10.89
N ALA A 198 -31.49 19.11 10.87
CA ALA A 198 -32.31 18.89 12.05
C ALA A 198 -31.53 18.09 13.12
N GLU A 199 -32.01 18.06 14.37
CA GLU A 199 -31.28 17.41 15.47
C GLU A 199 -31.02 15.91 15.23
N ASP A 200 -31.97 15.21 14.61
CA ASP A 200 -31.85 13.79 14.25
C ASP A 200 -31.40 13.54 12.81
N ASP A 201 -31.18 14.59 12.03
CA ASP A 201 -30.75 14.48 10.64
C ASP A 201 -29.22 14.41 10.53
N PHE A 202 -28.74 13.33 9.93
CA PHE A 202 -27.33 13.10 9.66
C PHE A 202 -27.07 12.83 8.17
N THR A 203 -27.99 13.24 7.30
CA THR A 203 -27.87 13.09 5.86
C THR A 203 -26.71 13.93 5.35
N LEU A 204 -25.76 13.31 4.66
CA LEU A 204 -24.53 13.94 4.21
C LEU A 204 -24.76 14.70 2.91
N ASP A 205 -24.09 15.84 2.80
CA ASP A 205 -23.99 16.58 1.55
C ASP A 205 -22.79 16.05 0.75
N PHE A 206 -23.02 15.64 -0.50
CA PHE A 206 -21.97 15.20 -1.44
C PHE A 206 -21.87 16.10 -2.69
N THR A 207 -22.45 17.30 -2.65
CA THR A 207 -22.33 18.29 -3.72
C THR A 207 -20.88 18.80 -3.89
N PRO A 208 -20.55 19.44 -5.03
CA PRO A 208 -19.24 20.02 -5.24
C PRO A 208 -18.81 20.96 -4.10
N GLY A 209 -17.69 20.63 -3.46
CA GLY A 209 -17.21 21.39 -2.29
C GLY A 209 -17.70 20.87 -0.94
N PHE A 210 -18.30 19.68 -0.88
CA PHE A 210 -18.81 19.02 0.34
C PHE A 210 -17.90 19.10 1.58
N MET A 211 -16.57 19.06 1.40
CA MET A 211 -15.61 19.18 2.52
C MET A 211 -15.65 20.54 3.23
N LYS A 212 -16.03 21.59 2.50
CA LYS A 212 -16.12 22.96 3.02
C LYS A 212 -17.54 23.33 3.44
N SER A 213 -18.53 22.51 3.06
CA SER A 213 -19.95 22.69 3.31
C SER A 213 -20.23 22.94 4.81
N PRO A 214 -20.80 24.10 5.16
CA PRO A 214 -21.39 24.36 6.48
C PRO A 214 -22.32 23.25 6.98
N TRP A 215 -23.06 22.60 6.08
CA TRP A 215 -23.93 21.46 6.39
C TRP A 215 -23.15 20.30 7.00
N ASN A 216 -22.17 19.78 6.25
CA ASN A 216 -21.31 18.67 6.73
C ASN A 216 -20.52 19.06 7.98
N LYS A 217 -20.05 20.31 8.09
CA LYS A 217 -19.38 20.78 9.32
C LYS A 217 -20.28 20.65 10.55
N LYS A 218 -21.57 20.96 10.44
CA LYS A 218 -22.53 20.79 11.54
C LYS A 218 -22.74 19.31 11.85
N ILE A 219 -22.90 18.45 10.84
CA ILE A 219 -23.03 17.00 11.04
C ILE A 219 -21.81 16.39 11.74
N ILE A 220 -20.60 16.75 11.30
CA ILE A 220 -19.36 16.24 11.90
C ILE A 220 -19.24 16.67 13.37
N LYS A 221 -19.63 17.90 13.71
CA LYS A 221 -19.70 18.37 15.11
C LYS A 221 -20.72 17.57 15.93
N LYS A 222 -21.92 17.31 15.37
CA LYS A 222 -22.94 16.48 16.02
C LYS A 222 -22.43 15.06 16.28
N LEU A 223 -21.85 14.42 15.27
CA LEU A 223 -21.25 13.09 15.37
C LEU A 223 -20.13 13.03 16.43
N ARG A 224 -19.27 14.05 16.49
CA ARG A 224 -18.25 14.17 17.53
C ARG A 224 -18.88 14.22 18.92
N THR A 225 -19.88 15.07 19.14
CA THR A 225 -20.59 15.15 20.43
C THR A 225 -21.22 13.81 20.81
N GLN A 226 -21.90 13.16 19.87
CA GLN A 226 -22.51 11.84 20.10
C GLN A 226 -21.47 10.76 20.41
N PHE A 227 -20.31 10.80 19.75
CA PHE A 227 -19.20 9.89 20.04
C PHE A 227 -18.65 10.07 21.46
N LEU A 228 -18.45 11.32 21.90
CA LEU A 228 -17.98 11.61 23.25
C LEU A 228 -19.01 11.16 24.31
N GLN A 229 -20.30 11.40 24.06
CA GLN A 229 -21.38 10.93 24.93
C GLN A 229 -21.40 9.40 25.04
N LEU A 230 -21.33 8.67 23.92
CA LEU A 230 -21.26 7.20 23.94
C LEU A 230 -20.04 6.67 24.70
N ARG A 231 -18.92 7.39 24.64
CA ARG A 231 -17.71 7.06 25.39
C ARG A 231 -17.92 7.26 26.89
N GLU A 232 -18.55 8.35 27.29
CA GLU A 232 -18.90 8.64 28.69
C GLU A 232 -19.87 7.59 29.25
N GLU A 233 -20.98 7.33 28.53
CA GLU A 233 -21.98 6.31 28.89
C GLU A 233 -21.37 4.89 28.96
N GLY A 234 -20.36 4.61 28.13
CA GLY A 234 -19.59 3.36 28.15
C GLY A 234 -18.49 3.28 29.21
N GLY A 235 -18.47 4.18 30.19
CA GLY A 235 -17.47 4.19 31.27
C GLY A 235 -16.07 4.62 30.82
N GLY A 236 -15.98 5.54 29.85
CA GLY A 236 -14.74 6.15 29.38
C GLY A 236 -13.86 5.26 28.48
N TRP A 237 -14.30 4.05 28.16
CA TRP A 237 -13.63 3.02 27.34
C TRP A 237 -12.20 2.62 27.79
N LYS A 238 -11.68 3.21 28.88
CA LYS A 238 -10.27 3.12 29.33
C LYS A 238 -9.25 3.53 28.26
N LEU A 239 -9.66 4.34 27.28
CA LEU A 239 -8.78 4.85 26.24
C LEU A 239 -8.20 6.22 26.65
N PRO A 240 -6.94 6.53 26.28
CA PRO A 240 -6.36 7.84 26.54
C PRO A 240 -7.20 8.94 25.89
N PRO A 241 -7.37 10.12 26.51
CA PRO A 241 -8.11 11.21 25.90
C PRO A 241 -7.47 11.64 24.58
N VAL A 242 -8.31 11.95 23.59
CA VAL A 242 -7.91 12.46 22.27
C VAL A 242 -8.49 13.85 22.07
N THR A 243 -7.83 14.65 21.22
CA THR A 243 -8.32 15.98 20.88
C THR A 243 -9.57 15.92 20.00
N ASP A 244 -10.44 16.92 20.10
CA ASP A 244 -11.57 17.10 19.19
C ASP A 244 -11.14 17.09 17.72
N ALA A 245 -10.02 17.75 17.43
CA ALA A 245 -9.41 17.81 16.12
C ALA A 245 -9.08 16.42 15.55
N TYR A 246 -8.62 15.49 16.39
CA TYR A 246 -8.38 14.11 15.97
C TYR A 246 -9.70 13.42 15.58
N ILE A 247 -10.74 13.53 16.41
CA ILE A 247 -12.05 12.92 16.15
C ILE A 247 -12.66 13.49 14.86
N GLU A 248 -12.69 14.81 14.72
CA GLU A 248 -13.20 15.48 13.51
C GLU A 248 -12.38 15.07 12.28
N GLY A 249 -11.06 15.01 12.39
CA GLY A 249 -10.19 14.57 11.30
C GLY A 249 -10.50 13.16 10.80
N GLU A 250 -10.74 12.22 11.72
CA GLU A 250 -11.15 10.85 11.38
C GLU A 250 -12.56 10.80 10.76
N LEU A 251 -13.51 11.58 11.27
CA LEU A 251 -14.86 11.70 10.70
C LEU A 251 -14.85 12.33 9.30
N TYR A 252 -14.06 13.39 9.06
CA TYR A 252 -13.82 13.93 7.72
C TYR A 252 -13.16 12.89 6.80
N GLY A 253 -12.28 12.04 7.35
CA GLY A 253 -11.74 10.89 6.64
C GLY A 253 -12.82 9.92 6.19
N GLN A 254 -13.83 9.64 7.02
CA GLN A 254 -14.99 8.82 6.66
C GLN A 254 -15.86 9.50 5.61
N LEU A 255 -16.17 10.79 5.79
CA LEU A 255 -16.92 11.59 4.82
C LEU A 255 -16.29 11.52 3.44
N LYS A 256 -14.97 11.74 3.36
CA LYS A 256 -14.22 11.69 2.09
C LYS A 256 -14.26 10.29 1.45
N ARG A 257 -14.12 9.22 2.24
CA ARG A 257 -14.21 7.84 1.74
C ARG A 257 -15.61 7.54 1.21
N SER A 258 -16.64 7.94 1.94
CA SER A 258 -18.04 7.74 1.59
C SER A 258 -18.39 8.47 0.27
N HIS A 259 -18.00 9.74 0.13
CA HIS A 259 -18.14 10.49 -1.11
C HIS A 259 -17.40 9.81 -2.29
N VAL A 260 -16.18 9.30 -2.07
CA VAL A 260 -15.40 8.62 -3.11
C VAL A 260 -16.06 7.31 -3.57
N GLU A 261 -16.82 6.62 -2.71
CA GLU A 261 -17.64 5.49 -3.13
C GLU A 261 -18.91 5.96 -3.84
N TRP A 262 -19.67 6.89 -3.25
CA TRP A 262 -20.88 7.46 -3.84
C TRP A 262 -20.65 8.03 -5.25
N SER A 263 -19.60 8.83 -5.43
CA SER A 263 -19.23 9.45 -6.72
C SER A 263 -18.86 8.44 -7.82
N ARG A 264 -18.55 7.17 -7.48
CA ARG A 264 -18.39 6.13 -8.51
C ARG A 264 -19.71 5.70 -9.10
N TRP A 265 -20.78 5.80 -8.35
CA TRP A 265 -22.12 5.40 -8.76
C TRP A 265 -22.93 6.54 -9.34
N GLN A 266 -22.33 7.74 -9.43
CA GLN A 266 -22.95 8.86 -10.12
C GLN A 266 -22.76 8.74 -11.63
N PRO A 267 -23.78 9.09 -12.44
CA PRO A 267 -23.66 9.24 -13.87
C PRO A 267 -22.54 10.22 -14.23
N LYS A 268 -21.85 9.93 -15.33
CA LYS A 268 -20.85 10.84 -15.90
C LYS A 268 -21.22 11.17 -17.32
N PHE A 269 -20.95 12.39 -17.72
CA PHE A 269 -21.04 12.76 -19.11
C PHE A 269 -19.85 12.17 -19.88
N SER A 270 -20.13 11.32 -20.86
CA SER A 270 -19.12 10.78 -21.77
C SER A 270 -18.95 11.73 -22.95
N MET A 271 -17.79 12.38 -23.06
CA MET A 271 -17.49 13.27 -24.19
C MET A 271 -17.49 12.53 -25.52
N ASP A 272 -17.01 11.28 -25.54
CA ASP A 272 -16.89 10.47 -26.76
C ASP A 272 -18.26 10.08 -27.34
N LEU A 273 -19.25 9.87 -26.46
CA LEU A 273 -20.61 9.49 -26.85
C LEU A 273 -21.59 10.68 -26.86
N GLY A 274 -21.17 11.85 -26.38
CA GLY A 274 -22.01 13.05 -26.27
C GLY A 274 -23.26 12.86 -25.39
N ARG A 275 -23.24 11.90 -24.45
CA ARG A 275 -24.38 11.55 -23.59
C ARG A 275 -23.92 11.14 -22.18
N GLU A 276 -24.86 11.16 -21.24
CA GLU A 276 -24.63 10.61 -19.90
C GLU A 276 -24.55 9.08 -19.92
N GLU A 277 -23.68 8.53 -19.07
CA GLU A 277 -23.58 7.09 -18.82
C GLU A 277 -24.94 6.53 -18.41
N ASN A 278 -25.35 5.40 -19.01
CA ASN A 278 -26.53 4.69 -18.55
C ASN A 278 -26.24 3.87 -17.28
N GLU A 279 -27.28 3.35 -16.62
CA GLU A 279 -27.12 2.59 -15.36
C GLU A 279 -26.20 1.36 -15.52
N ALA A 280 -26.26 0.68 -16.67
CA ALA A 280 -25.42 -0.49 -16.94
C ALA A 280 -23.93 -0.11 -17.07
N GLU A 281 -23.62 1.01 -17.71
CA GLU A 281 -22.26 1.57 -17.85
C GLU A 281 -21.72 2.03 -16.50
N ILE A 282 -22.53 2.70 -15.68
CA ILE A 282 -22.16 3.10 -14.31
C ILE A 282 -21.80 1.86 -13.49
N ARG A 283 -22.64 0.82 -13.53
CA ARG A 283 -22.42 -0.44 -12.81
C ARG A 283 -21.13 -1.12 -13.26
N ALA A 284 -20.94 -1.30 -14.58
CA ALA A 284 -19.75 -1.90 -15.13
C ALA A 284 -18.47 -1.13 -14.75
N ARG A 285 -18.51 0.21 -14.79
CA ARG A 285 -17.39 1.08 -14.37
C ARG A 285 -17.09 0.95 -12.88
N ALA A 286 -18.12 0.90 -12.03
CA ALA A 286 -17.98 0.76 -10.60
C ALA A 286 -17.40 -0.62 -10.22
N GLU A 287 -17.92 -1.70 -10.81
CA GLU A 287 -17.42 -3.07 -10.63
C GLU A 287 -15.97 -3.21 -11.10
N ALA A 288 -15.63 -2.69 -12.28
CA ALA A 288 -14.25 -2.70 -12.77
C ALA A 288 -13.29 -1.96 -11.82
N SER A 289 -13.72 -0.81 -11.29
CA SER A 289 -12.95 -0.04 -10.31
C SER A 289 -12.77 -0.81 -9.00
N GLN A 290 -13.80 -1.50 -8.52
CA GLN A 290 -13.75 -2.33 -7.31
C GLN A 290 -12.85 -3.54 -7.50
N ALA A 291 -12.98 -4.26 -8.61
CA ALA A 291 -12.11 -5.39 -8.96
C ALA A 291 -10.64 -4.95 -9.03
N GLN A 292 -10.36 -3.80 -9.66
CA GLN A 292 -9.01 -3.26 -9.73
C GLN A 292 -8.44 -2.93 -8.34
N ARG A 293 -9.24 -2.35 -7.45
CA ARG A 293 -8.84 -2.06 -6.06
C ARG A 293 -8.58 -3.33 -5.26
N GLN A 294 -9.44 -4.33 -5.40
CA GLN A 294 -9.27 -5.62 -4.74
C GLN A 294 -7.96 -6.26 -5.19
N VAL A 295 -7.70 -6.33 -6.50
CA VAL A 295 -6.44 -6.81 -7.06
C VAL A 295 -5.23 -6.02 -6.52
N GLN A 296 -5.32 -4.70 -6.42
CA GLN A 296 -4.24 -3.89 -5.85
C GLN A 296 -4.02 -4.16 -4.35
N SER A 297 -5.10 -4.29 -3.58
CA SER A 297 -5.08 -4.62 -2.15
C SER A 297 -4.46 -6.00 -1.91
N ASP A 298 -4.88 -7.00 -2.67
CA ASP A 298 -4.36 -8.36 -2.60
C ASP A 298 -2.88 -8.40 -2.98
N ARG A 299 -2.49 -7.73 -4.07
CA ARG A 299 -1.08 -7.60 -4.47
C ARG A 299 -0.24 -6.97 -3.35
N ARG A 300 -0.72 -5.90 -2.71
CA ARG A 300 -0.01 -5.25 -1.60
C ARG A 300 0.11 -6.17 -0.39
N THR A 301 -0.97 -6.89 -0.07
CA THR A 301 -1.00 -7.86 1.03
C THR A 301 -0.04 -9.02 0.78
N LEU A 302 0.01 -9.56 -0.44
CA LEU A 302 0.94 -10.61 -0.82
C LEU A 302 2.40 -10.16 -0.72
N LYS A 303 2.73 -8.96 -1.22
CA LYS A 303 4.08 -8.38 -1.08
C LYS A 303 4.46 -8.18 0.39
N SER A 304 3.55 -7.66 1.21
CA SER A 304 3.78 -7.46 2.64
C SER A 304 4.03 -8.79 3.36
N ARG A 305 3.20 -9.82 3.09
CA ARG A 305 3.39 -11.18 3.63
C ARG A 305 4.72 -11.79 3.18
N LYS A 306 5.13 -11.58 1.92
CA LYS A 306 6.42 -12.05 1.40
C LYS A 306 7.60 -11.39 2.12
N LEU A 307 7.56 -10.08 2.31
CA LEU A 307 8.59 -9.36 3.07
C LEU A 307 8.67 -9.86 4.52
N ASP A 308 7.54 -9.92 5.22
CA ASP A 308 7.47 -10.38 6.61
C ASP A 308 8.04 -11.80 6.77
N ARG A 309 7.66 -12.71 5.86
CA ARG A 309 8.20 -14.07 5.81
C ARG A 309 9.72 -14.08 5.64
N ARG A 310 10.26 -13.30 4.70
CA ARG A 310 11.70 -13.21 4.45
C ARG A 310 12.44 -12.60 5.65
N GLN A 311 11.90 -11.56 6.26
CA GLN A 311 12.46 -10.94 7.46
C GLN A 311 12.51 -11.94 8.63
N LYS A 312 11.42 -12.67 8.89
CA LYS A 312 11.40 -13.72 9.92
C LYS A 312 12.43 -14.82 9.66
N THR A 313 12.56 -15.26 8.41
CA THR A 313 13.58 -16.25 8.00
C THR A 313 14.99 -15.72 8.29
N VAL A 314 15.31 -14.49 7.86
CA VAL A 314 16.64 -13.89 8.07
C VAL A 314 16.94 -13.70 9.56
N VAL A 315 16.00 -13.17 10.35
CA VAL A 315 16.15 -13.02 11.81
C VAL A 315 16.42 -14.36 12.48
N LYS A 316 15.66 -15.39 12.12
CA LYS A 316 15.85 -16.74 12.66
C LYS A 316 17.22 -17.32 12.28
N MET A 317 17.68 -17.10 11.05
CA MET A 317 19.00 -17.55 10.61
C MET A 317 20.12 -16.82 11.36
N ILE A 318 20.02 -15.50 11.54
CA ILE A 318 20.97 -14.74 12.38
C ILE A 318 21.04 -15.35 13.78
N SER A 319 19.89 -15.64 14.42
CA SER A 319 19.87 -16.26 15.74
C SER A 319 20.55 -17.63 15.77
N ILE A 320 20.26 -18.51 14.79
CA ILE A 320 20.89 -19.83 14.69
C ILE A 320 22.40 -19.70 14.50
N ARG A 321 22.85 -18.92 13.50
CA ARG A 321 24.27 -18.77 13.18
C ARG A 321 25.06 -18.08 14.29
N THR A 322 24.42 -17.17 15.06
CA THR A 322 25.03 -16.54 16.24
C THR A 322 25.33 -17.59 17.32
N VAL A 323 24.41 -18.52 17.57
CA VAL A 323 24.62 -19.60 18.56
C VAL A 323 25.65 -20.61 18.06
N SER A 324 25.64 -20.91 16.76
CA SER A 324 26.54 -21.90 16.15
C SER A 324 27.94 -21.37 15.80
N GLY A 325 28.18 -20.06 15.88
CA GLY A 325 29.47 -19.44 15.56
C GLY A 325 29.88 -19.58 14.09
N GLU A 326 28.91 -19.57 13.17
CA GLU A 326 29.17 -19.84 11.76
C GLU A 326 29.65 -18.61 10.97
N PRO A 327 30.53 -18.79 9.96
CA PRO A 327 31.14 -17.69 9.22
C PRO A 327 30.15 -16.90 8.34
N ASP A 328 29.00 -17.48 7.98
CA ASP A 328 27.98 -16.84 7.13
C ASP A 328 27.07 -15.86 7.89
N LEU A 329 27.32 -15.63 9.19
CA LEU A 329 26.54 -14.70 10.01
C LEU A 329 26.47 -13.29 9.42
N GLU A 330 27.60 -12.78 8.93
CA GLU A 330 27.67 -11.44 8.32
C GLU A 330 26.84 -11.34 7.03
N PHE A 331 26.80 -12.42 6.24
CA PHE A 331 25.93 -12.47 5.06
C PHE A 331 24.45 -12.35 5.44
N TRP A 332 24.00 -13.07 6.48
CA TRP A 332 22.60 -12.96 6.94
C TRP A 332 22.27 -11.57 7.51
N ARG A 333 23.20 -10.92 8.22
CA ARG A 333 23.06 -9.52 8.67
C ARG A 333 22.98 -8.56 7.47
N PHE A 334 23.79 -8.78 6.45
CA PHE A 334 23.72 -8.05 5.20
C PHE A 334 22.36 -8.23 4.51
N LEU A 335 21.83 -9.45 4.40
CA LEU A 335 20.49 -9.71 3.85
C LEU A 335 19.38 -9.00 4.64
N GLN A 336 19.53 -8.86 5.95
CA GLN A 336 18.60 -8.08 6.76
C GLN A 336 18.59 -6.61 6.35
N ARG A 337 19.75 -6.02 6.06
CA ARG A 337 19.86 -4.65 5.53
C ARG A 337 19.25 -4.55 4.13
N VAL A 338 19.55 -5.49 3.23
CA VAL A 338 18.94 -5.57 1.89
C VAL A 338 17.41 -5.56 1.97
N LEU A 339 16.81 -6.38 2.86
CA LEU A 339 15.36 -6.41 3.03
C LEU A 339 14.78 -5.11 3.60
N LYS A 340 15.54 -4.35 4.40
CA LYS A 340 15.12 -3.03 4.90
C LYS A 340 15.06 -2.00 3.76
N TYR A 341 16.08 -1.93 2.90
CA TYR A 341 16.06 -1.04 1.72
C TYR A 341 14.93 -1.41 0.75
N LEU A 342 14.74 -2.70 0.47
CA LEU A 342 13.70 -3.16 -0.46
C LEU A 342 12.29 -2.86 0.06
N GLY A 343 12.03 -3.05 1.34
CA GLY A 343 10.68 -2.89 1.91
C GLY A 343 9.60 -3.68 1.15
N VAL A 344 8.35 -3.21 1.22
CA VAL A 344 7.21 -3.88 0.54
C VAL A 344 7.26 -3.66 -0.98
N ARG A 345 7.77 -2.50 -1.43
CA ARG A 345 7.84 -2.13 -2.86
C ARG A 345 8.87 -2.97 -3.62
N GLY A 346 9.98 -3.34 -2.96
CA GLY A 346 11.04 -4.19 -3.49
C GLY A 346 10.69 -5.67 -3.65
N MET A 347 9.51 -6.09 -3.19
CA MET A 347 9.03 -7.46 -3.35
C MET A 347 8.44 -7.68 -4.75
N SER A 348 8.70 -8.85 -5.32
CA SER A 348 8.14 -9.24 -6.62
C SER A 348 6.62 -9.38 -6.54
N SER A 349 5.94 -8.90 -7.59
CA SER A 349 4.50 -9.08 -7.74
C SER A 349 4.19 -10.54 -8.03
N GLU A 350 3.15 -11.07 -7.39
CA GLU A 350 2.61 -12.40 -7.67
C GLU A 350 1.21 -12.23 -8.24
N GLU A 351 0.89 -12.97 -9.28
CA GLU A 351 -0.46 -13.08 -9.84
C GLU A 351 -0.93 -14.52 -9.71
N GLY A 352 -2.16 -14.69 -9.21
CA GLY A 352 -2.79 -16.00 -9.16
C GLY A 352 -3.15 -16.43 -10.58
N ASP A 353 -2.85 -17.68 -10.90
CA ASP A 353 -3.16 -18.30 -12.17
C ASP A 353 -3.54 -19.77 -11.95
N THR A 354 -4.08 -20.40 -12.98
CA THR A 354 -4.40 -21.83 -13.00
C THR A 354 -3.62 -22.50 -14.12
N GLN A 355 -2.84 -23.52 -13.77
CA GLN A 355 -2.08 -24.31 -14.73
C GLN A 355 -2.64 -25.73 -14.78
N ASN A 356 -2.90 -26.23 -15.99
CA ASN A 356 -3.23 -27.64 -16.19
C ASN A 356 -1.95 -28.48 -16.13
N VAL A 357 -1.80 -29.31 -15.10
CA VAL A 357 -0.66 -30.21 -14.92
C VAL A 357 -1.19 -31.64 -14.91
N GLY A 358 -0.98 -32.37 -16.02
CA GLY A 358 -1.41 -33.76 -16.14
C GLY A 358 -2.93 -33.96 -16.14
N GLY A 359 -3.70 -33.02 -16.68
CA GLY A 359 -5.17 -33.07 -16.70
C GLY A 359 -5.84 -32.41 -15.49
N TYR A 360 -5.07 -32.00 -14.47
CA TYR A 360 -5.60 -31.36 -13.26
C TYR A 360 -5.33 -29.85 -13.27
N ILE A 361 -6.38 -29.06 -13.00
CA ILE A 361 -6.26 -27.62 -12.84
C ILE A 361 -5.66 -27.33 -11.46
N GLN A 362 -4.40 -26.90 -11.42
CA GLN A 362 -3.72 -26.50 -10.19
C GLN A 362 -3.61 -24.98 -10.12
N SER A 363 -3.96 -24.39 -8.97
CA SER A 363 -3.70 -22.96 -8.73
C SER A 363 -2.20 -22.74 -8.47
N VAL A 364 -1.60 -21.89 -9.32
CA VAL A 364 -0.19 -21.50 -9.27
C VAL A 364 -0.07 -19.99 -9.08
N TYR A 365 1.04 -19.54 -8.51
CA TYR A 365 1.39 -18.12 -8.45
C TYR A 365 2.51 -17.83 -9.45
N LYS A 366 2.21 -16.97 -10.43
CA LYS A 366 3.19 -16.43 -11.37
C LYS A 366 3.96 -15.29 -10.71
N VAL A 367 5.26 -15.47 -10.51
CA VAL A 367 6.15 -14.47 -9.91
C VAL A 367 6.77 -13.63 -11.03
N LYS A 368 6.39 -12.36 -11.10
CA LYS A 368 6.88 -11.41 -12.12
C LYS A 368 8.27 -10.87 -11.79
N LEU A 369 9.02 -10.52 -12.84
CA LEU A 369 10.37 -9.98 -12.74
C LEU A 369 10.36 -8.54 -12.22
N CYS A 370 11.22 -8.22 -11.25
CA CYS A 370 11.49 -6.82 -10.86
C CYS A 370 12.61 -6.28 -11.76
N VAL A 371 12.26 -5.71 -12.90
CA VAL A 371 13.23 -5.29 -13.94
C VAL A 371 14.27 -4.28 -13.47
N TRP A 372 13.95 -3.45 -12.48
CA TRP A 372 14.85 -2.45 -11.94
C TRP A 372 15.86 -3.01 -10.94
N ARG A 373 15.66 -4.23 -10.46
CA ARG A 373 16.41 -4.79 -9.35
C ARG A 373 17.60 -5.59 -9.88
N SER A 374 18.79 -5.34 -9.33
CA SER A 374 19.99 -6.11 -9.64
C SER A 374 19.73 -7.63 -9.56
N THR A 375 20.25 -8.38 -10.53
CA THR A 375 20.15 -9.84 -10.62
C THR A 375 20.72 -10.51 -9.37
N THR A 376 21.83 -10.01 -8.84
CA THR A 376 22.46 -10.48 -7.60
C THR A 376 21.52 -10.38 -6.40
N ILE A 377 20.75 -9.28 -6.28
CA ILE A 377 19.73 -9.16 -5.22
C ILE A 377 18.62 -10.19 -5.42
N THR A 378 18.26 -10.49 -6.66
CA THR A 378 17.27 -11.54 -6.96
C THR A 378 17.77 -12.91 -6.49
N ASP A 379 19.05 -13.24 -6.69
CA ASP A 379 19.65 -14.48 -6.20
C ASP A 379 19.69 -14.55 -4.67
N TYR A 380 20.02 -13.45 -3.98
CA TYR A 380 19.94 -13.40 -2.52
C TYR A 380 18.54 -13.70 -2.01
N LEU A 381 17.52 -13.12 -2.63
CA LEU A 381 16.13 -13.34 -2.23
C LEU A 381 15.70 -14.80 -2.48
N ARG A 382 16.25 -15.45 -3.52
CA ARG A 382 16.06 -16.89 -3.77
C ARG A 382 16.65 -17.73 -2.62
N ILE A 383 17.86 -17.44 -2.17
CA ILE A 383 18.49 -18.12 -1.01
C ILE A 383 17.61 -18.03 0.25
N VAL A 384 17.03 -16.85 0.53
CA VAL A 384 16.11 -16.66 1.67
C VAL A 384 14.85 -17.51 1.52
N ASP A 385 14.26 -17.55 0.31
CA ASP A 385 13.04 -18.32 0.06
C ASP A 385 13.30 -19.84 0.13
N GLU A 386 14.42 -20.33 -0.39
CA GLU A 386 14.86 -21.74 -0.26
C GLU A 386 15.07 -22.13 1.20
N ARG A 387 15.74 -21.27 1.99
CA ARG A 387 15.95 -21.52 3.41
C ARG A 387 14.63 -21.53 4.18
N HIS A 388 13.70 -20.64 3.83
CA HIS A 388 12.35 -20.65 4.39
C HIS A 388 11.63 -21.98 4.11
N ALA A 389 11.73 -22.50 2.87
CA ALA A 389 11.15 -23.78 2.49
C ALA A 389 11.74 -24.94 3.30
N LYS A 390 13.08 -24.98 3.49
CA LYS A 390 13.76 -25.98 4.35
C LYS A 390 13.33 -25.90 5.82
N MET A 391 13.05 -24.71 6.35
CA MET A 391 12.63 -24.52 7.75
C MET A 391 11.16 -24.82 8.01
N ARG A 392 10.32 -24.87 6.97
CA ARG A 392 8.89 -25.15 7.12
C ARG A 392 8.72 -26.63 7.44
N THR A 393 8.22 -26.93 8.64
CA THR A 393 7.80 -28.30 8.96
C THR A 393 6.66 -28.68 8.00
N ARG A 394 6.68 -29.91 7.48
CA ARG A 394 5.67 -30.44 6.52
C ARG A 394 4.24 -30.54 7.07
N ARG A 395 3.89 -29.82 8.14
CA ARG A 395 2.54 -29.80 8.70
C ARG A 395 1.66 -28.85 7.89
N GLY A 396 0.62 -29.42 7.27
CA GLY A 396 -0.43 -28.70 6.54
C GLY A 396 -0.31 -28.80 5.03
N ASN A 397 -1.32 -28.26 4.34
CA ASN A 397 -1.39 -28.29 2.88
C ASN A 397 -0.14 -27.69 2.25
N GLU A 398 0.35 -28.38 1.22
CA GLU A 398 1.43 -27.89 0.38
C GLU A 398 1.03 -26.52 -0.18
N GLY A 399 1.91 -25.53 -0.02
CA GLY A 399 1.59 -24.18 -0.50
C GLY A 399 1.45 -24.17 -2.01
N HIS A 400 0.61 -23.29 -2.55
CA HIS A 400 0.51 -23.08 -4.00
C HIS A 400 1.90 -22.95 -4.65
N ARG A 401 2.08 -23.68 -5.74
CA ARG A 401 3.32 -23.68 -6.53
C ARG A 401 3.60 -22.27 -7.05
N ARG A 402 4.85 -21.84 -6.96
CA ARG A 402 5.31 -20.56 -7.51
C ARG A 402 6.12 -20.82 -8.77
N VAL A 403 5.79 -20.13 -9.85
CA VAL A 403 6.48 -20.23 -11.15
C VAL A 403 7.02 -18.85 -11.49
N HIS A 404 8.33 -18.75 -11.67
CA HIS A 404 8.96 -17.52 -12.13
C HIS A 404 8.72 -17.37 -13.64
N ILE A 405 8.27 -16.18 -14.05
CA ILE A 405 8.00 -15.87 -15.45
C ILE A 405 8.80 -14.63 -15.87
N ASN A 406 9.21 -14.58 -17.13
CA ASN A 406 9.97 -13.45 -17.70
C ASN A 406 9.05 -12.28 -18.10
N GLU A 407 7.99 -12.06 -17.34
CA GLU A 407 7.12 -10.90 -17.53
C GLU A 407 7.51 -9.79 -16.53
N PRO A 408 7.68 -8.53 -16.99
CA PRO A 408 8.00 -7.42 -16.11
C PRO A 408 6.85 -7.14 -15.15
N GLY A 409 7.17 -7.06 -13.86
CA GLY A 409 6.24 -6.65 -12.82
C GLY A 409 6.06 -5.13 -12.80
N ARG A 410 4.90 -4.67 -12.31
CA ARG A 410 4.58 -3.23 -12.12
C ARG A 410 5.12 -2.64 -10.81
N SER A 411 6.08 -3.31 -10.15
CA SER A 411 6.66 -2.81 -8.90
C SER A 411 7.60 -1.65 -9.24
N LEU A 412 7.33 -0.46 -8.74
CA LEU A 412 8.29 0.64 -8.77
C LEU A 412 9.40 0.41 -7.73
N PRO A 413 10.63 0.87 -7.99
CA PRO A 413 11.69 0.85 -6.98
C PRO A 413 11.30 1.70 -5.75
N PRO A 414 11.70 1.28 -4.53
CA PRO A 414 11.74 2.15 -3.36
C PRO A 414 12.66 3.36 -3.57
N THR A 415 12.34 4.49 -2.92
CA THR A 415 13.24 5.66 -2.86
C THR A 415 14.34 5.43 -1.81
N GLY A 416 15.45 6.17 -1.88
CA GLY A 416 16.53 6.07 -0.88
C GLY A 416 17.40 4.82 -1.01
N MET A 417 17.32 4.09 -2.12
CA MET A 417 18.09 2.85 -2.31
C MET A 417 19.51 3.12 -2.79
N PRO A 418 20.51 2.34 -2.35
CA PRO A 418 21.86 2.43 -2.89
C PRO A 418 21.92 2.05 -4.38
N LEU A 419 22.79 2.73 -5.13
CA LEU A 419 22.94 2.57 -6.58
C LEU A 419 23.16 1.11 -7.01
N LYS A 420 23.99 0.36 -6.28
CA LYS A 420 24.32 -1.03 -6.62
C LYS A 420 23.16 -2.01 -6.47
N MET A 421 22.04 -1.62 -5.87
CA MET A 421 20.85 -2.46 -5.80
C MET A 421 20.00 -2.40 -7.08
N PHE A 422 20.29 -1.46 -7.98
CA PHE A 422 19.63 -1.33 -9.27
C PHE A 422 20.30 -2.20 -10.34
N ASP A 423 19.52 -2.59 -11.33
CA ASP A 423 20.05 -3.10 -12.59
C ASP A 423 20.61 -1.93 -13.40
N GLU A 424 21.90 -1.99 -13.73
CA GLU A 424 22.63 -0.88 -14.36
C GLU A 424 22.04 -0.52 -15.73
N GLY A 425 21.64 -1.52 -16.52
CA GLY A 425 21.01 -1.31 -17.82
C GLY A 425 19.62 -0.69 -17.73
N TRP A 426 18.80 -1.16 -16.79
CA TRP A 426 17.49 -0.56 -16.53
C TRP A 426 17.62 0.89 -16.06
N LEU A 427 18.55 1.18 -15.15
CA LEU A 427 18.73 2.52 -14.61
C LEU A 427 19.20 3.49 -15.70
N ALA A 428 20.20 3.12 -16.49
CA ALA A 428 20.68 3.93 -17.61
C ALA A 428 19.55 4.25 -18.61
N MET A 429 18.70 3.26 -18.92
CA MET A 429 17.54 3.47 -19.79
C MET A 429 16.51 4.45 -19.19
N GLN A 430 16.27 4.41 -17.87
CA GLN A 430 15.36 5.37 -17.23
C GLN A 430 15.94 6.78 -17.20
N CYS A 431 17.22 6.95 -16.84
CA CYS A 431 17.88 8.25 -16.83
C CYS A 431 17.91 8.90 -18.23
N GLN A 432 18.01 8.09 -19.29
CA GLN A 432 17.90 8.58 -20.67
C GLN A 432 16.49 9.10 -21.00
N ARG A 433 15.44 8.46 -20.45
CA ARG A 433 14.04 8.84 -20.69
C ARG A 433 13.59 10.02 -19.83
N ASN A 434 14.09 10.09 -18.61
CA ASN A 434 13.80 11.15 -17.66
C ASN A 434 15.10 11.49 -16.91
N PRO A 435 15.80 12.58 -17.28
CA PRO A 435 17.04 12.98 -16.61
C PRO A 435 16.89 13.24 -15.11
N ASP A 436 15.70 13.62 -14.65
CA ASP A 436 15.42 13.94 -13.24
C ASP A 436 15.13 12.67 -12.40
N TRP A 437 15.17 11.49 -13.02
CA TRP A 437 14.78 10.23 -12.37
C TRP A 437 15.68 9.85 -11.18
N GLU A 438 16.97 10.19 -11.23
CA GLU A 438 17.89 9.93 -10.10
C GLU A 438 17.52 10.76 -8.86
N GLU A 439 17.07 12.00 -9.07
CA GLU A 439 16.57 12.88 -8.01
C GLU A 439 15.23 12.37 -7.46
N GLU A 440 14.31 11.95 -8.34
CA GLU A 440 13.03 11.36 -7.93
C GLU A 440 13.19 10.07 -7.10
N LEU A 441 14.21 9.26 -7.41
CA LEU A 441 14.51 8.03 -6.67
C LEU A 441 15.26 8.27 -5.36
N GLU A 442 15.78 9.48 -5.14
CA GLU A 442 16.63 9.82 -3.99
C GLU A 442 17.75 8.77 -3.82
N ILE A 443 18.48 8.44 -4.90
CA ILE A 443 19.48 7.37 -4.87
C ILE A 443 20.50 7.66 -3.76
N SER A 444 20.65 6.70 -2.83
CA SER A 444 21.57 6.86 -1.71
C SER A 444 23.02 6.80 -2.21
N GLY A 445 23.82 7.80 -1.84
CA GLY A 445 25.28 7.83 -2.06
C GLY A 445 26.06 6.89 -1.13
N GLU A 446 25.39 6.08 -0.31
CA GLU A 446 26.02 5.08 0.54
C GLU A 446 26.76 4.04 -0.30
N ALA A 447 28.03 3.79 0.04
CA ALA A 447 28.81 2.70 -0.52
C ALA A 447 28.21 1.36 -0.09
N PHE A 448 27.31 0.81 -0.91
CA PHE A 448 26.66 -0.46 -0.67
C PHE A 448 27.25 -1.53 -1.60
N GLU A 449 28.25 -2.25 -1.10
CA GLU A 449 28.86 -3.33 -1.86
C GLU A 449 27.99 -4.60 -1.76
N LEU A 450 27.64 -5.13 -2.93
CA LEU A 450 26.98 -6.43 -3.01
C LEU A 450 27.99 -7.51 -2.65
N MET A 451 27.72 -8.28 -1.61
CA MET A 451 28.56 -9.43 -1.27
C MET A 451 28.51 -10.44 -2.41
N VAL A 452 29.63 -10.79 -3.04
CA VAL A 452 29.64 -11.90 -4.00
C VAL A 452 29.19 -13.14 -3.23
N ALA A 453 27.92 -13.52 -3.36
CA ALA A 453 27.46 -14.75 -2.77
C ALA A 453 28.24 -15.84 -3.49
N ALA A 454 28.92 -16.69 -2.74
CA ALA A 454 29.51 -17.91 -3.27
C ALA A 454 28.38 -18.83 -3.76
N THR A 455 27.77 -18.44 -4.87
CA THR A 455 26.69 -19.14 -5.56
C THR A 455 27.25 -20.36 -6.30
N SER A 456 28.57 -20.46 -6.45
CA SER A 456 29.27 -21.60 -7.04
C SER A 456 29.09 -22.92 -6.26
N SER A 457 28.63 -22.89 -5.00
CA SER A 457 28.36 -24.11 -4.23
C SER A 457 26.89 -24.55 -4.19
N LEU A 458 26.01 -23.90 -4.96
CA LEU A 458 24.56 -24.22 -5.01
C LEU A 458 24.14 -24.96 -6.29
N THR A 459 25.07 -25.17 -7.23
CA THR A 459 24.82 -25.87 -8.50
C THR A 459 25.56 -27.21 -8.63
N ALA A 460 26.29 -27.63 -7.59
CA ALA A 460 26.83 -28.97 -7.41
C ALA A 460 26.00 -29.69 -6.34
#